data_AF-A0A225DDB7-F1
#
_entry.id   AF-A0A225DDB7-F1
#
_cell.length_a   1.000
_cell.length_b   1.000
_cell.length_c   1.000
_cell.angle_alpha   90.00
_cell.angle_beta   90.00
_cell.angle_gamma   90.00
#
_symmetry.space_group_name_H-M   'P 1'
#
loop_
_entity.id
_entity.type
_entity.pdbx_description
1 polymer ?
#
loop_
_entity_poly.entity_id
_entity_poly.type
_entity_poly.pdbx_seq_one_letter_code
_entity_poly.pdbx_strand_id
1 'polypeptide(L)'
;MDFYEALLLRIADFADVLRAQASNLTAKGLLKEGLKVDQKLVQLRPEDPTAHYNLACRYALLKQPDLALNTLRRAVELGYRDFRFMIQDQDLDSVRKDPRFRAILREYGSR
;
A
#
# COMPACT_ATOMS: atom_id res chain seq x y z
N MET A 1 16.89 17.93 14.28
CA MET A 1 16.86 17.72 12.83
C MET A 1 16.61 16.24 12.62
N ASP A 2 15.36 15.87 12.34
CA ASP A 2 14.95 14.48 12.27
C ASP A 2 15.70 13.79 11.12
N PHE A 3 16.38 12.70 11.43
CA PHE A 3 17.11 11.84 10.49
C PHE A 3 16.31 11.51 9.22
N TYR A 4 14.99 11.43 9.35
CA TYR A 4 14.03 11.16 8.29
C TYR A 4 13.93 12.23 7.21
N GLU A 5 14.12 13.50 7.57
CA GLU A 5 13.91 14.65 6.67
C GLU A 5 15.09 14.83 5.71
N ALA A 6 16.31 14.55 6.19
CA ALA A 6 17.52 14.57 5.37
C ALA A 6 17.64 13.36 4.43
N LEU A 7 16.99 12.23 4.76
CA LEU A 7 17.00 10.99 3.98
C LEU A 7 16.02 11.04 2.79
N LEU A 8 14.87 11.71 2.97
CA LEU A 8 13.83 11.87 1.94
C LEU A 8 14.24 12.81 0.79
N LEU A 9 15.20 13.71 1.02
CA LEU A 9 15.66 14.70 0.04
C LEU A 9 16.66 14.14 -1.00
N ARG A 10 17.06 12.86 -0.88
CA ARG A 10 18.01 12.16 -1.77
C ARG A 10 17.37 11.23 -2.83
N ILE A 11 16.04 11.37 -2.97
CA ILE A 11 15.00 10.85 -3.88
C ILE A 11 15.27 9.79 -4.97
N ALA A 12 16.44 9.62 -5.59
CA ALA A 12 16.42 9.05 -6.95
C ALA A 12 16.19 7.52 -7.07
N ASP A 13 16.59 6.70 -6.08
CA ASP A 13 16.30 5.24 -5.99
C ASP A 13 15.24 4.98 -4.89
N PHE A 14 14.11 5.63 -5.10
CA PHE A 14 12.99 5.74 -4.20
C PHE A 14 12.46 4.40 -3.74
N ALA A 15 12.47 4.12 -2.42
CA ALA A 15 11.55 3.15 -1.83
C ALA A 15 11.56 1.73 -2.45
N ASP A 16 12.53 1.44 -3.33
CA ASP A 16 12.61 0.25 -4.16
C ASP A 16 12.89 -1.00 -3.34
N VAL A 17 13.29 -0.79 -2.08
CA VAL A 17 13.68 -1.81 -1.10
C VAL A 17 13.01 -1.64 0.27
N LEU A 18 12.44 -0.48 0.63
CA LEU A 18 11.51 -0.44 1.80
C LEU A 18 10.33 -1.41 1.60
N ARG A 19 10.09 -1.66 0.32
CA ARG A 19 9.18 -2.56 -0.37
C ARG A 19 9.83 -3.86 -0.88
N ALA A 20 11.07 -4.18 -0.49
CA ALA A 20 11.51 -5.59 -0.30
C ALA A 20 10.77 -6.20 0.92
N GLN A 21 9.52 -5.77 1.05
CA GLN A 21 8.51 -5.93 2.04
C GLN A 21 9.06 -5.70 3.43
N ALA A 22 8.19 -5.34 4.36
CA ALA A 22 8.46 -5.81 5.69
C ALA A 22 8.29 -7.34 5.59
N SER A 23 9.33 -7.99 5.09
CA SER A 23 9.35 -9.35 4.57
C SER A 23 9.13 -10.26 5.77
N ASN A 24 8.05 -11.04 5.73
CA ASN A 24 7.65 -12.03 6.75
C ASN A 24 7.16 -11.48 8.11
N LEU A 25 6.50 -10.32 8.18
CA LEU A 25 6.04 -9.77 9.46
C LEU A 25 4.96 -10.60 10.17
N THR A 26 5.42 -11.57 10.95
CA THR A 26 4.66 -12.36 11.93
C THR A 26 4.47 -11.62 13.26
N ALA A 27 5.12 -10.46 13.46
CA ALA A 27 5.02 -9.67 14.69
C ALA A 27 4.05 -8.48 14.54
N LYS A 28 2.96 -8.49 15.32
CA LYS A 28 1.94 -7.41 15.36
C LYS A 28 2.53 -6.00 15.62
N GLY A 29 3.67 -5.89 16.31
CA GLY A 29 4.32 -4.61 16.60
C GLY A 29 4.80 -3.89 15.36
N LEU A 30 5.47 -4.63 14.46
CA LEU A 30 6.09 -4.07 13.25
C LEU A 30 5.04 -3.64 12.21
N LEU A 31 3.87 -4.29 12.19
CA LEU A 31 2.75 -3.86 11.33
C LEU A 31 2.19 -2.50 11.73
N LYS A 32 2.13 -2.19 13.04
CA LYS A 32 1.64 -0.89 13.52
C LYS A 32 2.63 0.24 13.25
N GLU A 33 3.93 -0.05 13.31
CA GLU A 33 4.97 0.93 12.95
C GLU A 33 4.99 1.18 11.45
N GLY A 34 4.92 0.13 10.63
CA GLY A 34 4.77 0.24 9.18
C GLY A 34 3.56 1.09 8.79
N LEU A 35 2.42 0.92 9.48
CA LEU A 35 1.24 1.76 9.26
C LEU A 35 1.50 3.25 9.46
N LYS A 36 2.27 3.65 10.48
CA LYS A 36 2.60 5.07 10.71
C LYS A 36 3.44 5.63 9.56
N VAL A 37 4.38 4.83 9.05
CA VAL A 37 5.23 5.21 7.92
C VAL A 37 4.40 5.36 6.66
N ASP A 38 3.55 4.38 6.34
CA ASP A 38 2.70 4.39 5.15
C ASP A 38 1.72 5.59 5.19
N GLN A 39 1.15 5.89 6.35
CA GLN A 39 0.29 7.07 6.55
C GLN A 39 1.06 8.38 6.34
N LYS A 40 2.28 8.49 6.88
CA LYS A 40 3.11 9.68 6.69
C LYS A 40 3.51 9.85 5.22
N LEU A 41 3.78 8.76 4.50
CA LEU A 41 4.11 8.80 3.08
C LEU A 41 2.93 9.32 2.27
N VAL A 42 1.71 8.84 2.53
CA VAL A 42 0.50 9.36 1.88
C VAL A 42 0.25 10.83 2.23
N GLN A 43 0.56 11.28 3.46
CA GLN A 43 0.47 12.71 3.81
C GLN A 43 1.48 13.56 3.04
N LEU A 44 2.72 13.07 2.86
CA LEU A 44 3.77 13.79 2.13
C LEU A 44 3.57 13.73 0.60
N ARG A 45 2.92 12.66 0.12
CA ARG A 45 2.69 12.38 -1.30
C ARG A 45 1.25 11.90 -1.53
N PRO A 46 0.26 12.81 -1.41
CA PRO A 46 -1.16 12.45 -1.46
C PRO A 46 -1.62 11.93 -2.82
N GLU A 47 -0.87 12.21 -3.88
CA GLU A 47 -1.17 11.80 -5.26
C GLU A 47 -0.31 10.61 -5.73
N ASP A 48 0.55 10.06 -4.88
CA ASP A 48 1.40 8.92 -5.25
C ASP A 48 0.59 7.60 -5.20
N PRO A 49 0.24 7.00 -6.35
CA PRO A 49 -0.56 5.78 -6.38
C PRO A 49 0.12 4.60 -5.66
N THR A 50 1.45 4.55 -5.67
CA THR A 50 2.23 3.48 -5.02
C THR A 50 2.18 3.62 -3.50
N ALA A 51 2.23 4.85 -2.98
CA ALA A 51 2.07 5.10 -1.54
C ALA A 51 0.71 4.65 -1.03
N HIS A 52 -0.37 4.93 -1.77
CA HIS A 52 -1.71 4.44 -1.43
C HIS A 52 -1.82 2.92 -1.54
N TYR A 53 -1.22 2.30 -2.56
CA TYR A 53 -1.22 0.83 -2.69
C TYR A 53 -0.56 0.16 -1.48
N ASN A 54 0.62 0.63 -1.06
CA ASN A 54 1.33 0.08 0.10
C ASN A 54 0.53 0.25 1.40
N LEU A 55 -0.12 1.40 1.59
CA LEU A 55 -1.00 1.64 2.73
C LEU A 55 -2.19 0.68 2.74
N ALA A 56 -2.77 0.39 1.57
CA ALA A 56 -3.85 -0.59 1.44
C ALA A 56 -3.40 -2.01 1.84
N CYS A 57 -2.23 -2.45 1.38
CA CYS A 57 -1.62 -3.71 1.79
C CYS A 57 -1.41 -3.77 3.32
N ARG A 58 -0.94 -2.67 3.92
CA ARG A 58 -0.77 -2.60 5.39
C ARG A 58 -2.08 -2.76 6.15
N TYR A 59 -3.15 -2.12 5.69
CA TYR A 59 -4.48 -2.28 6.28
C TYR A 59 -4.99 -3.72 6.13
N ALA A 60 -4.74 -4.36 4.99
CA ALA A 60 -5.14 -5.74 4.75
C ALA A 60 -4.41 -6.72 5.69
N LEU A 61 -3.10 -6.53 5.93
CA LEU A 61 -2.31 -7.29 6.89
C LEU A 61 -2.80 -7.11 8.34
N LEU A 62 -3.22 -5.89 8.70
CA LEU A 62 -3.80 -5.56 10.00
C LEU A 62 -5.25 -6.01 10.17
N LYS A 63 -5.82 -6.74 9.19
CA LYS A 63 -7.21 -7.20 9.17
C LYS A 63 -8.21 -6.05 9.29
N GLN A 64 -7.94 -4.93 8.61
CA GLN A 64 -8.80 -3.75 8.51
C GLN A 64 -9.36 -3.64 7.08
N PRO A 65 -10.33 -4.50 6.69
CA PRO A 65 -10.74 -4.67 5.29
C PRO A 65 -11.34 -3.41 4.68
N ASP A 66 -12.12 -2.64 5.45
CA ASP A 66 -12.76 -1.41 4.93
C ASP A 66 -11.73 -0.35 4.57
N LEU A 67 -10.74 -0.14 5.44
CA LEU A 67 -9.65 0.80 5.18
C LEU A 67 -8.79 0.32 4.00
N ALA A 68 -8.45 -0.98 3.97
CA ALA A 68 -7.70 -1.56 2.88
C ALA A 68 -8.36 -1.35 1.51
N LEU A 69 -9.66 -1.65 1.40
CA LEU A 69 -10.37 -1.57 0.12
C LEU A 69 -10.64 -0.11 -0.32
N ASN A 70 -10.91 0.79 0.62
CA ASN A 70 -11.06 2.21 0.32
C ASN A 70 -9.73 2.81 -0.17
N THR A 71 -8.62 2.49 0.51
CA THR A 71 -7.29 2.97 0.10
C THR A 71 -6.83 2.30 -1.20
N LEU A 72 -7.13 1.02 -1.42
CA LEU A 72 -6.79 0.33 -2.68
C LEU A 72 -7.53 0.95 -3.86
N ARG A 73 -8.81 1.30 -3.69
CA ARG A 73 -9.57 2.05 -4.69
C ARG A 73 -8.91 3.40 -4.98
N ARG A 74 -8.48 4.13 -3.94
CA ARG A 74 -7.77 5.40 -4.14
C ARG A 74 -6.47 5.22 -4.92
N ALA A 75 -5.70 4.15 -4.66
CA ALA A 75 -4.48 3.85 -5.40
C ALA A 75 -4.74 3.69 -6.90
N VAL A 76 -5.80 2.95 -7.29
CA VAL A 76 -6.14 2.79 -8.71
C VAL A 76 -6.74 4.06 -9.33
N GLU A 77 -7.48 4.87 -8.57
CA GLU A 77 -7.94 6.18 -9.03
C GLU A 77 -6.77 7.13 -9.33
N LEU A 78 -5.70 7.05 -8.52
CA LEU A 78 -4.47 7.82 -8.69
C LEU A 78 -3.51 7.27 -9.75
N GLY A 79 -3.83 6.13 -10.37
CA GLY A 79 -3.04 5.58 -11.48
C GLY A 79 -2.19 4.34 -11.17
N TYR A 80 -2.41 3.64 -10.05
CA TYR A 80 -1.79 2.33 -9.83
C TYR A 80 -2.30 1.32 -10.87
N ARG A 81 -1.40 0.66 -11.62
CA ARG A 81 -1.78 -0.23 -12.74
C ARG A 81 -1.14 -1.61 -12.74
N ASP A 82 -0.32 -1.98 -11.75
CA ASP A 82 0.23 -3.33 -11.66
C ASP A 82 -0.81 -4.33 -11.11
N PHE A 83 -1.90 -4.53 -11.86
CA PHE A 83 -2.98 -5.45 -11.48
C PHE A 83 -2.53 -6.89 -11.42
N ARG A 84 -1.53 -7.27 -12.23
CA ARG A 84 -0.96 -8.62 -12.18
C ARG A 84 -0.32 -8.88 -10.82
N PHE A 85 0.46 -7.92 -10.32
CA PHE A 85 1.00 -7.99 -8.96
C PHE A 85 -0.10 -7.92 -7.90
N MET A 86 -1.04 -6.98 -8.00
CA MET A 86 -2.17 -6.84 -7.06
C MET A 86 -2.96 -8.14 -6.89
N ILE A 87 -3.21 -8.87 -7.98
CA ILE A 87 -3.92 -10.15 -7.94
C ILE A 87 -3.07 -11.25 -7.31
N GLN A 88 -1.75 -11.13 -7.21
CA GLN A 88 -0.88 -12.16 -6.63
C GLN A 88 -0.39 -11.82 -5.22
N ASP A 89 -0.46 -10.54 -4.83
CA ASP A 89 0.06 -10.03 -3.57
C ASP A 89 -0.64 -10.67 -2.35
N GLN A 90 0.17 -11.34 -1.52
CA GLN A 90 -0.32 -12.07 -0.33
C GLN A 90 -0.78 -11.11 0.78
N ASP A 91 -0.30 -9.87 0.79
CA ASP A 91 -0.73 -8.87 1.76
C ASP A 91 -2.25 -8.58 1.64
N LEU A 92 -2.80 -8.78 0.44
CA LEU A 92 -4.20 -8.56 0.11
C LEU A 92 -5.08 -9.81 0.30
N ASP A 93 -4.52 -10.93 0.80
CA ASP A 93 -5.26 -12.18 0.96
C ASP A 93 -6.51 -12.05 1.85
N SER A 94 -6.45 -11.18 2.86
CA SER A 94 -7.58 -10.92 3.75
C SER A 94 -8.77 -10.25 3.05
N VAL A 95 -8.54 -9.55 1.93
CA VAL A 95 -9.56 -8.80 1.19
C VAL A 95 -9.85 -9.38 -0.20
N ARG A 96 -9.03 -10.30 -0.69
CA ARG A 96 -9.11 -10.92 -2.02
C ARG A 96 -10.49 -11.51 -2.37
N LYS A 97 -11.19 -12.06 -1.38
CA LYS A 97 -12.52 -12.66 -1.56
C LYS A 97 -13.67 -11.63 -1.46
N ASP A 98 -13.39 -10.41 -1.01
CA ASP A 98 -14.40 -9.35 -0.86
C ASP A 98 -14.93 -8.93 -2.25
N PRO A 99 -16.26 -8.81 -2.44
CA PRO A 99 -16.84 -8.35 -3.70
C PRO A 99 -16.30 -7.00 -4.19
N ARG A 100 -15.93 -6.09 -3.27
CA ARG A 100 -15.36 -4.77 -3.58
C ARG A 100 -13.99 -4.89 -4.24
N PHE A 101 -13.17 -5.87 -3.85
CA PHE A 101 -11.89 -6.13 -4.51
C PHE A 101 -12.10 -6.51 -5.98
N ARG A 102 -13.06 -7.41 -6.24
CA ARG A 102 -13.43 -7.79 -7.61
C ARG A 102 -14.02 -6.63 -8.40
N ALA A 103 -14.76 -5.73 -7.76
CA ALA A 103 -15.28 -4.53 -8.39
C ALA A 103 -14.15 -3.61 -8.85
N ILE A 104 -13.14 -3.36 -8.00
CA ILE A 104 -11.94 -2.60 -8.37
C ILE A 104 -11.27 -3.20 -9.62
N LEU A 105 -11.05 -4.52 -9.65
CA LEU A 105 -10.42 -5.18 -10.80
C LEU A 105 -11.26 -5.08 -12.09
N ARG A 106 -12.59 -5.20 -12.00
CA ARG A 106 -13.46 -5.05 -13.17
C ARG A 106 -13.52 -3.62 -13.70
N GLU A 107 -13.55 -2.65 -12.80
CA GLU A 107 -13.67 -1.23 -13.16
C GLU A 107 -12.38 -0.67 -13.78
N TYR A 108 -11.21 -1.11 -13.28
CA TYR A 108 -9.92 -0.52 -13.64
C TYR A 108 -8.93 -1.47 -14.33
N GLY A 109 -9.12 -2.80 -14.25
CA GLY A 109 -8.18 -3.78 -14.79
C GLY A 109 -8.26 -4.03 -16.30
N SER A 110 -9.24 -3.44 -16.99
CA SER A 110 -9.43 -3.55 -18.45
C SER A 110 -9.17 -2.25 -19.21
N ARG A 111 -8.56 -1.26 -18.54
CA ARG A 111 -8.29 0.09 -19.07
C ARG A 111 -6.81 0.30 -19.34
#